data_AF-A0A388PYR7-F1
#
_entry.id   AF-A0A388PYR7-F1
#
_cell.length_a   1.000
_cell.length_b   1.000
_cell.length_c   1.000
_cell.angle_alpha   90.00
_cell.angle_beta   90.00
_cell.angle_gamma   90.00
#
_symmetry.space_group_name_H-M   'P 1'
#
loop_
_entity.id
_entity.type
_entity.pdbx_description
1 polymer ?
#
loop_
_entity_poly.entity_id
_entity_poly.type
_entity_poly.pdbx_seq_one_letter_code
_entity_poly.pdbx_strand_id
1 'polypeptide(L)'
;MPYYIKGNKIELLKNGKDYFAAVIQSIKKARKSIFIEAYIFSHDATGKKVLTALKEASQKGIKVYLLLDGFGSRDLSLKVINEIKASKIYFLFYHPKIAPYQMKRISLRRLHRK
;
A
#
# COMPACT_ATOMS: atom_id res chain seq x y z
N MET A 1 -16.21 24.68 -8.06
CA MET A 1 -16.98 23.66 -7.31
C MET A 1 -16.66 22.30 -7.90
N PRO A 2 -16.18 21.30 -7.14
CA PRO A 2 -16.05 19.95 -7.67
C PRO A 2 -17.45 19.46 -8.09
N TYR A 3 -17.58 18.98 -9.32
CA TYR A 3 -18.83 18.43 -9.86
C TYR A 3 -18.82 16.91 -9.73
N TYR A 4 -19.96 16.32 -9.36
CA TYR A 4 -20.09 14.87 -9.28
C TYR A 4 -20.18 14.25 -10.67
N ILE A 5 -19.30 13.30 -10.95
CA ILE A 5 -19.35 12.50 -12.18
C ILE A 5 -20.30 11.31 -11.94
N LYS A 6 -21.27 11.11 -12.84
CA LYS A 6 -22.21 9.98 -12.81
C LYS A 6 -21.49 8.64 -13.08
N GLY A 7 -22.07 7.53 -12.62
CA GLY A 7 -21.53 6.17 -12.83
C GLY A 7 -20.60 5.66 -11.72
N ASN A 8 -20.28 6.49 -10.73
CA ASN A 8 -19.56 6.06 -9.54
C ASN A 8 -20.51 5.34 -8.57
N LYS A 9 -20.07 4.20 -8.04
CA LYS A 9 -20.74 3.52 -6.92
C LYS A 9 -19.93 3.77 -5.65
N ILE A 10 -20.58 4.32 -4.63
CA ILE A 10 -19.95 4.62 -3.34
C ILE A 10 -20.51 3.64 -2.32
N GLU A 11 -19.62 3.05 -1.54
CA GLU A 11 -19.95 2.14 -0.44
C GLU A 11 -19.20 2.56 0.82
N LEU A 12 -19.92 2.69 1.93
CA LEU A 12 -19.32 3.04 3.22
C LEU A 12 -18.87 1.77 3.94
N LEU A 13 -17.56 1.64 4.15
CA LEU A 13 -16.96 0.55 4.92
C LEU A 13 -16.72 1.03 6.36
N LYS A 14 -17.32 0.35 7.33
CA LYS A 14 -17.45 0.86 8.71
C LYS A 14 -16.26 0.53 9.61
N ASN A 15 -15.42 -0.41 9.19
CA ASN A 15 -14.31 -0.91 10.01
C ASN A 15 -13.17 -1.46 9.15
N GLY A 16 -12.05 -1.76 9.81
CA GLY A 16 -10.85 -2.29 9.14
C GLY A 16 -11.06 -3.68 8.51
N LYS A 17 -11.87 -4.56 9.12
CA LYS A 17 -12.13 -5.90 8.58
C LYS A 17 -12.80 -5.82 7.21
N ASP A 18 -13.86 -5.01 7.12
CA ASP A 18 -14.62 -4.81 5.88
C ASP A 18 -13.77 -4.08 4.84
N TYR A 19 -13.00 -3.08 5.28
CA TYR A 19 -12.04 -2.36 4.43
C TYR A 19 -11.02 -3.30 3.77
N PHE A 20 -10.29 -4.10 4.55
CA PHE A 20 -9.25 -4.97 3.99
C PHE A 20 -9.85 -6.12 3.16
N ALA A 21 -11.04 -6.60 3.50
CA ALA A 21 -11.76 -7.57 2.67
C ALA A 21 -12.09 -6.97 1.28
N ALA A 22 -12.58 -5.73 1.23
CA ALA A 22 -12.86 -5.02 -0.02
C ALA A 22 -11.59 -4.71 -0.83
N VAL A 23 -10.50 -4.33 -0.17
CA VAL A 23 -9.19 -4.12 -0.82
C VAL A 23 -8.70 -5.41 -1.49
N ILE A 24 -8.71 -6.53 -0.76
CA ILE A 24 -8.28 -7.83 -1.31
C ILE A 24 -9.19 -8.25 -2.46
N GLN A 25 -10.51 -8.03 -2.36
CA GLN A 25 -11.42 -8.33 -3.45
C GLN A 25 -11.14 -7.46 -4.69
N SER A 26 -10.83 -6.19 -4.50
CA SER A 26 -10.44 -5.26 -5.58
C SER A 26 -9.16 -5.70 -6.27
N ILE A 27 -8.15 -6.12 -5.51
CA ILE A 27 -6.90 -6.70 -6.04
C ILE A 27 -7.21 -7.93 -6.90
N LYS A 28 -8.05 -8.85 -6.41
CA LYS A 28 -8.41 -10.07 -7.13
C LYS A 28 -9.21 -9.82 -8.42
N LYS A 29 -9.97 -8.73 -8.48
CA LYS A 29 -10.78 -8.34 -9.65
C LYS A 29 -10.03 -7.44 -10.65
N ALA A 30 -8.82 -6.98 -10.31
CA ALA A 30 -8.05 -6.08 -11.16
C ALA A 30 -7.72 -6.75 -12.51
N ARG A 31 -7.83 -5.98 -13.59
CA ARG A 31 -7.68 -6.48 -14.97
C ARG A 31 -6.44 -5.98 -15.71
N LYS A 32 -5.85 -4.85 -15.27
CA LYS A 32 -4.75 -4.20 -15.98
C LYS A 32 -3.59 -3.86 -15.05
N SER A 33 -3.88 -3.10 -14.00
CA SER A 33 -2.88 -2.62 -13.06
C SER A 33 -3.45 -2.41 -11.67
N ILE A 34 -2.56 -2.40 -10.69
CA ILE A 34 -2.82 -2.11 -9.28
C ILE A 34 -1.75 -1.12 -8.82
N PHE A 35 -2.18 -0.01 -8.23
CA PHE A 35 -1.31 0.95 -7.56
C PHE A 35 -1.69 0.99 -6.10
N ILE A 36 -0.72 0.73 -5.22
CA ILE A 36 -0.88 0.87 -3.77
C ILE A 36 0.20 1.79 -3.27
N GLU A 37 -0.24 2.83 -2.58
CA GLU A 37 0.59 3.71 -1.78
C GLU A 37 0.11 3.60 -0.33
N ALA A 38 1.04 3.29 0.58
CA ALA A 38 0.72 3.16 1.99
C ALA A 38 1.78 3.84 2.86
N TYR A 39 1.31 4.66 3.80
CA TYR A 39 2.15 5.24 4.83
C TYR A 39 2.58 4.15 5.84
N ILE A 40 1.62 3.46 6.45
CA ILE A 40 1.90 2.35 7.38
C ILE A 40 1.70 1.03 6.65
N PHE A 41 2.75 0.21 6.62
CA PHE A 41 2.66 -1.17 6.17
C PHE A 41 3.45 -2.09 7.12
N SER A 42 2.74 -3.01 7.74
CA SER A 42 3.30 -3.99 8.65
C SER A 42 3.11 -5.40 8.09
N HIS A 43 4.12 -6.27 8.24
CA HIS A 43 4.02 -7.67 7.80
C HIS A 43 3.31 -8.54 8.85
N ASP A 44 2.12 -8.11 9.27
CA ASP A 44 1.24 -8.80 10.20
C ASP A 44 0.22 -9.70 9.48
N ALA A 45 -0.79 -10.20 10.19
CA ALA A 45 -1.81 -11.07 9.59
C ALA A 45 -2.57 -10.41 8.42
N THR A 46 -2.75 -9.09 8.45
CA THR A 46 -3.44 -8.35 7.40
C THR A 46 -2.50 -8.03 6.26
N GLY A 47 -1.32 -7.49 6.56
CA GLY A 47 -0.31 -7.16 5.55
C GLY A 47 0.15 -8.38 4.76
N LYS A 48 0.26 -9.55 5.40
CA LYS A 48 0.52 -10.83 4.72
C LYS A 48 -0.57 -11.15 3.69
N LYS A 49 -1.84 -11.06 4.07
CA LYS A 49 -2.97 -11.36 3.15
C LYS A 49 -2.98 -10.41 1.95
N VAL A 50 -2.75 -9.11 2.19
CA VAL A 50 -2.66 -8.11 1.12
C VAL A 50 -1.48 -8.43 0.21
N LEU A 51 -0.30 -8.67 0.77
CA LEU A 51 0.90 -8.97 -0.01
C LEU A 51 0.77 -10.26 -0.83
N THR A 52 0.17 -11.31 -0.28
CA THR A 52 -0.13 -12.54 -1.01
C THR A 52 -1.05 -12.26 -2.20
N ALA A 53 -2.13 -11.51 -2.01
CA ALA A 53 -3.06 -11.17 -3.10
C ALA A 53 -2.37 -10.34 -4.21
N LEU A 54 -1.47 -9.43 -3.85
CA LEU A 54 -0.68 -8.65 -4.80
C LEU A 54 0.30 -9.53 -5.59
N LYS A 55 0.98 -10.47 -4.92
CA LYS A 55 1.86 -11.43 -5.57
C LYS A 55 1.10 -12.31 -6.56
N GLU A 56 -0.05 -12.86 -6.16
CA GLU A 56 -0.94 -13.64 -7.03
C GLU A 56 -1.38 -12.83 -8.26
N ALA A 57 -1.78 -11.57 -8.07
CA ALA A 57 -2.16 -10.70 -9.19
C ALA A 57 -0.98 -10.46 -10.15
N SER A 58 0.21 -10.19 -9.62
CA SER A 58 1.42 -10.00 -10.43
C SER A 58 1.81 -11.24 -11.23
N GLN A 59 1.60 -12.43 -10.67
CA GLN A 59 1.83 -13.71 -11.35
C GLN A 59 0.87 -13.92 -12.52
N LYS A 60 -0.37 -13.42 -12.41
CA LYS A 60 -1.38 -13.42 -13.49
C LYS A 60 -1.13 -12.37 -14.57
N GLY A 61 -0.01 -11.64 -14.51
CA GLY A 61 0.36 -10.62 -15.50
C GLY A 61 -0.24 -9.23 -15.24
N ILE A 62 -0.92 -9.02 -14.12
CA ILE A 62 -1.37 -7.68 -13.72
C ILE A 62 -0.16 -6.85 -13.29
N LYS A 63 -0.03 -5.62 -13.78
CA LYS A 63 1.06 -4.73 -13.37
C LYS A 63 0.80 -4.21 -11.96
N VAL A 64 1.64 -4.59 -10.99
CA VAL A 64 1.48 -4.19 -9.59
C VAL A 64 2.59 -3.22 -9.20
N TYR A 65 2.21 -2.04 -8.73
CA TYR A 65 3.09 -1.01 -8.22
C TYR A 65 2.82 -0.82 -6.73
N LEU A 66 3.84 -1.05 -5.90
CA LEU A 66 3.77 -0.93 -4.45
C LEU A 66 4.77 0.12 -3.99
N LEU A 67 4.25 1.23 -3.47
CA LEU A 67 5.02 2.31 -2.86
C LEU A 67 4.74 2.33 -1.36
N LEU A 68 5.79 2.11 -0.56
CA LEU A 68 5.69 2.16 0.89
C LEU A 68 6.47 3.34 1.46
N ASP A 69 5.95 3.99 2.49
CA ASP A 69 6.71 5.01 3.21
C ASP A 69 7.77 4.36 4.10
N GLY A 70 9.01 4.86 4.02
CA GLY A 70 10.14 4.34 4.78
C GLY A 70 9.95 4.45 6.28
N PHE A 71 9.32 5.52 6.79
CA PHE A 71 9.09 5.72 8.21
C PHE A 71 7.97 4.81 8.74
N GLY A 72 6.80 4.82 8.10
CA GLY A 72 5.67 3.99 8.54
C GLY A 72 5.81 2.50 8.23
N SER A 73 6.80 2.10 7.43
CA SER A 73 7.11 0.70 7.10
C SER A 73 8.51 0.26 7.56
N ARG A 74 9.13 1.01 8.46
CA ARG A 74 10.51 0.77 8.96
C ARG A 74 10.71 -0.59 9.64
N ASP A 75 9.63 -1.18 10.17
CA ASP A 75 9.67 -2.47 10.88
C ASP A 75 9.58 -3.68 9.93
N LEU A 76 9.56 -3.45 8.61
CA LEU A 76 9.66 -4.53 7.62
C LEU A 76 11.04 -5.18 7.66
N SER A 77 11.08 -6.49 7.89
CA SER A 77 12.32 -7.23 7.86
C SER A 77 12.93 -7.28 6.45
N LEU A 78 14.26 -7.33 6.37
CA LEU A 78 14.97 -7.50 5.11
C LEU A 78 14.51 -8.74 4.33
N LYS A 79 14.11 -9.80 5.04
CA LYS A 79 13.54 -11.01 4.43
C LYS A 79 12.27 -10.69 3.63
N VAL A 80 11.34 -9.94 4.21
CA VAL A 80 10.09 -9.55 3.55
C VAL A 80 10.37 -8.62 2.37
N ILE A 81 11.27 -7.64 2.56
CA ILE A 81 11.68 -6.73 1.48
C ILE A 81 12.25 -7.51 0.29
N ASN A 82 13.14 -8.47 0.55
CA ASN A 82 13.72 -9.32 -0.50
C ASN A 82 12.67 -10.22 -1.15
N GLU A 83 11.71 -10.73 -0.38
CA GLU A 83 10.58 -11.51 -0.91
C GLU A 83 9.69 -10.67 -1.85
N ILE A 84 9.47 -9.39 -1.55
CA ILE A 84 8.75 -8.47 -2.43
C ILE A 84 9.58 -8.21 -3.69
N LYS A 85 10.88 -7.91 -3.55
CA LYS A 85 11.78 -7.64 -4.69
C LYS A 85 11.97 -8.85 -5.61
N ALA A 86 11.91 -10.07 -5.08
CA ALA A 86 11.97 -11.30 -5.87
C ALA A 86 10.66 -11.62 -6.60
N SER A 87 9.57 -10.91 -6.31
CA SER A 87 8.30 -11.05 -7.01
C SER A 87 8.22 -10.15 -8.25
N LYS A 88 7.14 -10.28 -9.04
CA LYS A 88 6.88 -9.43 -10.22
C LYS A 88 6.26 -8.06 -9.86
N ILE A 89 6.37 -7.64 -8.60
CA ILE A 89 5.85 -6.36 -8.11
C ILE A 89 6.91 -5.28 -8.32
N TYR A 90 6.53 -4.16 -8.94
CA TYR A 90 7.34 -2.95 -8.97
C TYR A 90 7.30 -2.29 -7.59
N PHE A 91 8.38 -2.45 -6.83
CA PHE A 91 8.43 -2.06 -5.42
C PHE A 91 9.43 -0.92 -5.17
N LEU A 92 8.98 0.12 -4.48
CA LEU A 92 9.80 1.26 -4.06
C LEU A 92 9.47 1.69 -2.62
N PHE A 93 10.44 2.30 -1.97
CA PHE A 93 10.22 3.08 -0.75
C PHE A 93 10.22 4.57 -1.07
N TYR A 94 9.21 5.28 -0.60
CA TYR A 94 9.25 6.73 -0.44
C TYR A 94 10.06 7.06 0.82
N HIS A 95 10.96 8.04 0.76
CA HIS A 95 11.89 8.39 1.84
C HIS A 95 12.61 7.17 2.49
N PRO A 96 13.39 6.39 1.73
CA PRO A 96 14.03 5.15 2.21
C PRO A 96 15.08 5.36 3.31
N LYS A 97 15.60 6.58 3.46
CA LYS A 97 16.63 6.92 4.45
C LYS A 97 15.98 7.62 5.64
N ILE A 98 15.75 6.87 6.72
CA ILE A 98 15.55 7.47 8.04
C ILE A 98 16.95 7.64 8.64
N ALA A 99 17.67 8.71 8.31
CA ALA A 99 18.95 8.94 8.98
C ALA A 99 18.68 9.30 10.46
N PRO A 100 19.44 8.77 11.43
CA PRO A 100 19.24 9.07 12.85
C PRO A 100 19.34 10.58 13.16
N TYR A 101 20.09 11.32 12.34
CA TYR A 101 20.26 12.78 12.44
C TYR A 101 19.25 13.61 11.63
N GLN A 102 18.34 12.97 10.87
CA GLN A 102 17.32 13.65 10.05
C GLN A 102 15.97 13.80 10.74
N MET A 103 15.84 13.42 12.02
CA MET A 103 14.68 13.79 12.85
C MET A 103 14.68 15.30 13.16
N LYS A 104 14.54 16.14 12.13
CA LYS A 104 14.02 17.49 12.33
C LYS A 104 12.55 17.33 12.68
N ARG A 105 12.19 17.58 13.94
CA ARG A 105 10.80 17.58 14.49
C ARG A 105 9.77 18.36 13.64
N ILE A 106 10.22 19.14 12.66
CA ILE A 106 9.42 19.91 11.71
C ILE A 106 8.72 19.02 10.66
N SER A 107 9.23 17.81 10.33
CA SER A 107 8.63 16.94 9.29
C SER A 107 7.46 16.08 9.78
N LEU A 108 7.21 16.02 11.09
CA LEU A 108 6.04 15.33 11.67
C LEU A 108 4.79 16.23 11.74
N ARG A 109 4.82 17.40 11.08
CA ARG A 109 3.63 18.23 10.97
C ARG A 109 2.57 17.46 10.17
N ARG A 110 1.40 17.28 10.79
CA ARG A 110 0.22 16.72 10.16
C ARG A 110 -0.20 17.62 9.00
N LEU A 111 0.33 17.37 7.81
CA LEU A 111 -0.18 17.95 6.56
C LEU A 111 -1.41 17.15 6.14
N HIS A 112 -2.47 17.22 6.94
CA HIS A 112 -3.77 16.69 6.54
C HIS A 112 -4.29 17.59 5.41
N ARG A 113 -4.05 17.21 4.15
CA ARG A 113 -4.85 17.75 3.06
C ARG A 113 -6.23 17.10 3.16
N LYS A 114 -7.19 17.87 3.68
CA LYS A 114 -8.61 17.56 3.52
C LYS A 114 -8.99 17.62 2.05
#